data_AF-A0A6G3XV05-F1
#
_entry.id   AF-A0A6G3XV05-F1
#
_cell.length_a   1.000
_cell.length_b   1.000
_cell.length_c   1.000
_cell.angle_alpha   90.00
_cell.angle_beta   90.00
_cell.angle_gamma   90.00
#
_symmetry.space_group_name_H-M   'P 1'
#
loop_
_entity.id
_entity.type
_entity.pdbx_description
1 polymer ?
#
loop_
_entity_poly.entity_id
_entity_poly.type
_entity_poly.pdbx_seq_one_letter_code
_entity_poly.pdbx_strand_id
1 'polypeptide(L)' 'MIGNLKPLEIVLIIAVILLLFGAKKLPDMARSLGKSARILKSEA' A
#
# COMPACT_ATOMS: atom_id res chain seq x y z
N MET A 1 -2.76 7.37 -23.50
CA MET A 1 -4.15 6.84 -23.49
C MET A 1 -4.42 6.08 -22.18
N ILE A 2 -4.38 6.76 -21.02
CA ILE A 2 -4.57 6.17 -19.66
C ILE A 2 -6.03 6.42 -19.17
N GLY A 3 -6.98 6.49 -20.11
CA GLY A 3 -8.34 6.98 -19.83
C GLY A 3 -9.33 5.93 -19.36
N ASN A 4 -8.95 4.65 -19.28
CA ASN A 4 -9.88 3.55 -18.98
C ASN A 4 -9.20 2.45 -18.14
N LEU A 5 -8.47 2.80 -17.08
CA LEU A 5 -8.07 1.81 -16.07
C LEU A 5 -9.35 1.19 -15.52
N LYS A 6 -9.68 -0.01 -16.00
CA LYS A 6 -10.91 -0.68 -15.63
C LYS A 6 -10.80 -1.04 -14.14
N PRO A 7 -11.88 -0.91 -13.36
CA PRO A 7 -11.87 -1.32 -11.95
C PRO A 7 -11.28 -2.73 -11.72
N LEU A 8 -11.45 -3.61 -12.71
CA LEU A 8 -10.86 -4.95 -12.75
C LEU A 8 -9.33 -4.99 -12.78
N GLU A 9 -8.65 -4.09 -13.50
CA GLU A 9 -7.18 -4.05 -13.52
C GLU A 9 -6.62 -3.62 -12.16
N ILE A 10 -7.26 -2.65 -11.51
CA ILE A 10 -6.87 -2.21 -10.16
C ILE A 10 -7.00 -3.37 -9.17
N VAL A 11 -8.11 -4.12 -9.23
CA VAL A 11 -8.32 -5.30 -8.40
C VAL A 11 -7.25 -6.37 -8.66
N LEU A 12 -6.90 -6.63 -9.93
CA LEU A 12 -5.86 -7.59 -10.29
C LEU A 12 -4.50 -7.17 -9.73
N ILE A 13 -4.13 -5.90 -9.85
CA ILE A 13 -2.87 -5.36 -9.31
C ILE A 13 -2.84 -5.52 -7.80
N ILE A 14 -3.92 -5.18 -7.10
CA ILE A 14 -4.02 -5.37 -5.65
C ILE A 14 -3.90 -6.86 -5.29
N ALA A 15 -4.53 -7.75 -6.05
CA ALA A 15 -4.43 -9.20 -5.83
C ALA A 15 -2.99 -9.71 -5.97
N VAL A 16 -2.26 -9.25 -7.00
CA VAL A 16 -0.83 -9.59 -7.19
C VAL A 16 0.02 -9.07 -6.03
N ILE A 17 -0.19 -7.82 -5.60
CA ILE A 17 0.52 -7.25 -4.44
C ILE A 17 0.24 -8.07 -3.18
N LEU A 18 -1.02 -8.46 -2.95
CA LEU A 18 -1.41 -9.28 -1.81
C LEU A 18 -0.81 -10.68 -1.86
N LEU A 19 -0.63 -11.28 -3.04
CA LEU A 19 0.05 -12.57 -3.20
C LEU A 19 1.55 -12.47 -2.92
N LEU A 20 2.22 -11.43 -3.43
CA LEU A 20 3.66 -11.26 -3.26
C LEU A 20 4.05 -10.86 -1.82
N PHE A 21 3.32 -9.93 -1.23
CA PHE A 21 3.63 -9.39 0.08
C PHE A 21 2.87 -10.11 1.19
N GLY A 22 1.70 -10.68 0.92
CA GLY A 22 0.79 -11.22 1.92
C GLY A 22 -0.12 -10.16 2.52
N ALA A 23 -1.39 -10.51 2.74
CA ALA A 23 -2.41 -9.57 3.24
C ALA A 23 -2.10 -8.95 4.60
N LYS A 24 -1.23 -9.57 5.41
CA LYS A 24 -0.79 -9.05 6.72
C LYS A 24 0.46 -8.17 6.64
N LYS A 25 1.35 -8.41 5.69
CA LYS A 25 2.64 -7.71 5.60
C LYS A 25 2.48 -6.28 5.08
N LEU A 26 1.55 -6.07 4.14
CA LEU A 26 1.21 -4.75 3.61
C LEU A 26 0.73 -3.77 4.70
N PRO A 27 -0.27 -4.11 5.56
CA PRO A 27 -0.69 -3.23 6.64
C PRO A 27 0.34 -3.12 7.77
N ASP A 28 1.12 -4.16 8.06
CA ASP A 28 2.17 -4.07 9.07
C ASP A 28 3.29 -3.12 8.63
N MET A 29 3.71 -3.15 7.37
CA MET A 29 4.64 -2.17 6.79
C MET A 29 4.06 -0.77 6.80
N ALA A 30 2.78 -0.59 6.46
CA ALA A 30 2.11 0.70 6.54
C ALA A 30 2.07 1.24 7.98
N ARG A 31 1.80 0.39 8.98
CA ARG A 31 1.81 0.76 10.40
C ARG A 31 3.19 1.15 10.89
N SER A 32 4.25 0.42 10.52
CA SER A 32 5.61 0.78 10.91
C SER A 32 6.04 2.10 10.28
N LEU A 33 5.72 2.30 8.98
CA LEU A 33 6.00 3.54 8.28
C LEU A 33 5.24 4.73 8.87
N GLY A 34 3.97 4.54 9.25
CA GLY A 34 3.16 5.56 9.91
C GLY A 34 3.69 5.96 11.29
N LYS A 35 4.24 5.01 12.07
CA LYS A 35 4.92 5.31 13.34
C LYS A 35 6.17 6.17 13.10
N SER A 36 7.01 5.81 12.13
CA SER A 36 8.20 6.58 11.77
C SER A 36 7.85 7.97 11.24
N ALA A 37 6.82 8.09 10.39
CA ALA A 37 6.35 9.38 9.88
C ALA A 37 5.82 10.28 11.00
N ARG A 38 5.16 9.70 12.02
CA ARG A 38 4.71 10.45 13.20
C ARG A 38 5.88 10.96 14.02
N ILE A 39 6.93 10.16 14.22
CA ILE A 39 8.15 10.58 14.93
C ILE A 39 8.82 11.72 14.17
N LEU A 40 9.00 11.58 12.86
CA LEU A 40 9.58 12.63 12.02
C LEU A 40 8.76 13.94 12.07
N LYS A 41 7.42 13.83 12.08
CA LYS A 41 6.52 14.98 12.24
C LYS A 41 6.55 15.59 13.65
N SER A 42 6.98 14.86 14.66
CA SER A 42 7.09 15.36 16.03
C SER A 42 8.45 16.01 16.31
N GLU A 43 9.46 15.71 15.50
CA GLU A 43 10.80 16.34 15.58
C GLU A 43 10.95 17.55 14.64
N ALA A 44 10.11 17.67 13.61
CA ALA A 44 9.99 18.84 12.72
C ALA A 44 9.07 19.91 13.32
#